data_AF-A0A9Q3EIU7-F1
#
_entry.id   AF-A0A9Q3EIU7-F1
#
_cell.length_a   1.000
_cell.length_b   1.000
_cell.length_c   1.000
_cell.angle_alpha   90.00
_cell.angle_beta   90.00
_cell.angle_gamma   90.00
#
_symmetry.space_group_name_H-M   'P 1'
#
loop_
_entity.id
_entity.type
_entity.pdbx_description
1 polymer ?
#
loop_
_entity_poly.entity_id
_entity_poly.type
_entity_poly.pdbx_seq_one_letter_code
_entity_poly.pdbx_strand_id
1 'polypeptide(L)'
;MKIRWGTVSLEGRYRLSSITELFTKTCKEGGIRNMTRYREFIGEYETIITYLKGYQYIQGDINHNQEILDSLSTSVQESIYKEMIKYRAMIQALDGGYIIPRLDILKLYIEQDLEANVLIQQKEFTNQKPR
;
A
#
# COMPACT_ATOMS: atom_id res chain seq x y z
N MET A 1 -41.19 27.62 12.10
CA MET A 1 -40.29 27.33 10.96
C MET A 1 -39.31 26.26 11.40
N LYS A 2 -39.42 25.02 10.91
CA LYS A 2 -38.54 23.91 11.29
C LYS A 2 -37.23 24.03 10.51
N ILE A 3 -36.11 24.20 11.21
CA ILE A 3 -34.77 24.07 10.64
C ILE A 3 -34.61 22.59 10.23
N ARG A 4 -34.65 22.31 8.92
CA ARG A 4 -34.23 21.02 8.38
C ARG A 4 -32.71 21.04 8.37
N TRP A 5 -32.11 20.42 9.38
CA TRP A 5 -30.72 19.99 9.30
C TRP A 5 -30.59 19.17 8.02
N GLY A 6 -29.76 19.66 7.09
CA GLY A 6 -29.48 18.93 5.87
C GLY A 6 -29.04 17.54 6.27
N THR A 7 -29.79 16.52 5.82
CA THR A 7 -29.30 15.15 5.78
C THR A 7 -27.92 15.25 5.15
N VAL A 8 -26.86 14.93 5.90
CA VAL A 8 -25.55 14.69 5.28
C VAL A 8 -25.82 13.52 4.36
N SER A 9 -26.01 13.78 3.07
CA SER A 9 -26.16 12.72 2.09
C SER A 9 -24.93 11.83 2.26
N LEU A 10 -25.14 10.56 2.59
CA LEU A 10 -24.08 9.53 2.59
C LEU A 10 -23.45 9.35 1.20
N GLU A 11 -24.01 10.03 0.19
CA GLU A 11 -23.49 10.23 -1.16
C GLU A 11 -22.20 11.07 -1.13
N GLY A 12 -21.05 10.43 -0.89
CA GLY A 12 -19.77 11.04 -1.23
C GLY A 12 -18.65 10.90 -0.21
N ARG A 13 -18.64 9.84 0.62
CA ARG A 13 -17.49 9.57 1.49
C ARG A 13 -16.20 9.39 0.68
N TYR A 14 -16.28 8.65 -0.43
CA TYR A 14 -15.17 8.46 -1.37
C TYR A 14 -15.67 8.56 -2.81
N ARG A 15 -14.77 8.99 -3.70
CA ARG A 15 -14.98 9.10 -5.15
C ARG A 15 -13.93 8.24 -5.87
N LEU A 16 -14.07 8.05 -7.18
CA LEU A 16 -13.04 7.37 -7.98
C LEU A 16 -11.66 8.02 -7.83
N SER A 17 -11.61 9.35 -7.70
CA SER A 17 -10.36 10.09 -7.45
C SER A 17 -9.74 9.82 -6.07
N SER A 18 -10.50 9.31 -5.10
CA SER A 18 -9.97 9.06 -3.75
C SER A 18 -8.84 8.01 -3.75
N ILE A 19 -8.85 7.07 -4.69
CA ILE A 19 -7.76 6.09 -4.86
C ILE A 19 -6.48 6.81 -5.32
N THR A 20 -6.58 7.62 -6.38
CA THR A 20 -5.42 8.33 -6.94
C THR A 20 -4.91 9.40 -5.98
N GLU A 21 -5.79 10.06 -5.24
CA GLU A 21 -5.46 11.00 -4.16
C GLU A 21 -4.69 10.31 -3.04
N LEU A 22 -5.10 9.10 -2.61
CA LEU A 22 -4.40 8.31 -1.59
C LEU A 22 -2.96 7.99 -2.03
N PHE A 23 -2.77 7.47 -3.24
CA PHE A 23 -1.42 7.18 -3.76
C PHE A 23 -0.58 8.45 -3.87
N THR A 24 -1.13 9.51 -4.46
CA THR A 24 -0.42 10.78 -4.66
C THR A 24 0.00 11.40 -3.34
N LYS A 25 -0.89 11.41 -2.34
CA LYS A 25 -0.61 11.93 -1.00
C LYS A 25 0.53 11.14 -0.35
N THR A 26 0.44 9.80 -0.40
CA THR A 26 1.45 8.91 0.17
C THR A 26 2.84 9.12 -0.44
N CYS A 27 2.91 9.24 -1.77
CA CYS A 27 4.16 9.54 -2.46
C CYS A 27 4.71 10.92 -2.09
N LYS A 28 3.85 11.95 -2.00
CA LYS A 28 4.24 13.32 -1.58
C LYS A 28 4.79 13.37 -0.15
N GLU A 29 4.33 12.50 0.72
CA GLU A 29 4.81 12.38 2.11
C GLU A 29 6.13 11.59 2.23
N GLY A 30 6.76 11.22 1.10
CA GLY A 30 8.04 10.50 1.06
C GLY A 30 7.92 8.99 0.99
N GLY A 31 6.71 8.48 0.74
CA GLY A 31 6.42 7.06 0.61
C GLY A 31 6.41 6.30 1.94
N ILE A 32 5.94 5.06 1.89
CA ILE A 32 5.79 4.20 3.07
C ILE A 32 7.16 3.64 3.48
N ARG A 33 7.53 3.83 4.75
CA ARG A 33 8.85 3.44 5.32
C ARG A 33 8.76 2.52 6.54
N ASN A 34 7.57 2.34 7.11
CA ASN A 34 7.39 1.57 8.34
C ASN A 34 6.01 0.90 8.38
N MET A 35 5.91 -0.11 9.25
CA MET A 35 4.71 -0.94 9.41
C MET A 35 3.47 -0.15 9.82
N THR A 36 3.60 0.85 10.69
CA THR A 36 2.46 1.68 11.13
C THR A 36 1.85 2.40 9.94
N ARG A 37 2.69 3.09 9.15
CA ARG A 37 2.24 3.84 7.98
C ARG A 37 1.66 2.91 6.91
N TYR A 38 2.24 1.72 6.76
CA TYR A 38 1.72 0.71 5.85
C TYR A 38 0.31 0.24 6.24
N ARG A 39 0.07 -0.06 7.51
CA ARG A 39 -1.25 -0.48 8.02
C ARG A 39 -2.31 0.60 7.85
N GLU A 40 -1.96 1.85 8.12
CA GLU A 40 -2.84 3.00 7.86
C GLU A 40 -3.21 3.09 6.38
N PHE A 41 -2.20 3.05 5.51
CA PHE A 41 -2.38 3.14 4.07
C PHE A 41 -3.24 2.00 3.51
N ILE A 42 -2.94 0.74 3.85
CA ILE A 42 -3.66 -0.41 3.30
C ILE A 42 -5.09 -0.47 3.83
N GLY A 43 -5.31 -0.08 5.09
CA GLY A 43 -6.65 0.03 5.67
C GLY A 43 -7.49 1.11 5.00
N GLU A 44 -6.91 2.28 4.71
CA GLU A 44 -7.59 3.34 3.96
C GLU A 44 -7.90 2.89 2.53
N TYR A 45 -6.93 2.29 1.84
CA TYR A 45 -7.11 1.72 0.49
C TYR A 45 -8.26 0.71 0.44
N GLU A 46 -8.28 -0.27 1.35
CA GLU A 46 -9.33 -1.30 1.41
C GLU A 46 -10.69 -0.71 1.73
N THR A 47 -10.73 0.30 2.60
CA THR A 47 -11.97 1.02 2.94
C THR A 47 -12.53 1.74 1.71
N ILE A 48 -11.67 2.43 0.95
CA ILE A 48 -12.04 3.11 -0.30
C ILE A 48 -12.57 2.10 -1.32
N ILE A 49 -11.84 1.00 -1.57
CA ILE A 49 -12.24 -0.03 -2.54
C ILE A 49 -13.57 -0.65 -2.15
N THR A 50 -13.76 -1.00 -0.88
CA THR A 50 -15.00 -1.59 -0.36
C THR A 50 -16.17 -0.64 -0.57
N TYR A 51 -15.99 0.64 -0.27
CA TYR A 51 -17.01 1.66 -0.49
C TYR A 51 -17.35 1.77 -1.98
N LEU A 52 -16.36 1.94 -2.85
CA LEU A 52 -16.59 2.14 -4.28
C LEU A 52 -17.26 0.92 -4.92
N LYS A 53 -16.91 -0.31 -4.51
CA LYS A 53 -17.59 -1.55 -4.95
C LYS A 53 -19.05 -1.59 -4.47
N GLY A 54 -19.30 -1.28 -3.20
CA GLY A 54 -20.64 -1.32 -2.61
C GLY A 54 -21.63 -0.35 -3.26
N TYR A 55 -21.14 0.79 -3.73
CA TYR A 55 -21.93 1.80 -4.45
C TYR A 55 -21.86 1.66 -5.99
N GLN A 56 -21.29 0.57 -6.50
CA GLN A 56 -21.18 0.27 -7.93
C GLN A 56 -20.42 1.34 -8.75
N TYR A 57 -19.58 2.15 -8.11
CA TYR A 57 -18.68 3.07 -8.81
C TYR A 57 -17.58 2.32 -9.56
N ILE A 58 -17.24 1.11 -9.08
CA ILE A 58 -16.29 0.20 -9.71
C ILE A 58 -16.87 -1.22 -9.75
N GLN A 59 -16.50 -1.99 -10.75
CA GLN A 59 -16.91 -3.39 -10.92
C GLN A 59 -15.69 -4.29 -11.16
N GLY A 60 -15.80 -5.55 -10.75
CA GLY A 60 -14.76 -6.57 -10.96
C GLY A 60 -13.53 -6.43 -10.06
N ASP A 61 -12.47 -7.13 -10.45
CA ASP A 61 -11.17 -7.09 -9.80
C ASP A 61 -10.34 -5.96 -10.39
N ILE A 62 -10.06 -4.96 -9.55
CA ILE A 62 -9.21 -3.83 -9.91
C ILE A 62 -7.83 -4.11 -9.39
N ASN A 63 -6.86 -3.99 -10.28
CA ASN A 63 -5.46 -4.17 -9.98
C ASN A 63 -4.83 -2.81 -9.74
N HIS A 64 -4.35 -2.58 -8.51
CA HIS A 64 -3.54 -1.41 -8.16
C HIS A 64 -2.18 -1.84 -7.58
N ASN A 65 -1.70 -3.04 -7.93
CA ASN A 65 -0.52 -3.64 -7.28
C ASN A 65 0.74 -2.83 -7.59
N GLN A 66 0.84 -2.26 -8.80
CA GLN A 66 1.95 -1.37 -9.15
C GLN A 66 1.89 -0.08 -8.35
N GLU A 67 0.73 0.56 -8.24
CA GLU A 67 0.54 1.81 -7.52
C GLU A 67 0.76 1.66 -6.01
N ILE A 68 0.38 0.51 -5.45
CA ILE A 68 0.69 0.14 -4.07
C ILE A 68 2.21 0.01 -3.89
N LEU A 69 2.91 -0.64 -4.81
CA LEU A 69 4.35 -0.79 -4.76
C LEU A 69 5.06 0.57 -4.91
N ASP A 70 4.58 1.41 -5.84
CA ASP A 70 5.10 2.76 -6.10
C ASP A 70 4.86 3.72 -4.92
N SER A 71 3.87 3.44 -4.07
CA SER A 71 3.60 4.21 -2.84
C SER A 71 4.61 3.97 -1.72
N LEU A 72 5.42 2.90 -1.82
CA LEU A 72 6.48 2.63 -0.85
C LEU A 72 7.64 3.60 -1.07
N SER A 73 8.47 3.79 -0.05
CA SER A 73 9.72 4.52 -0.23
C SER A 73 10.68 3.76 -1.15
N THR A 74 11.54 4.48 -1.88
CA THR A 74 12.50 3.88 -2.83
C THR A 74 13.33 2.76 -2.21
N SER A 75 13.80 2.92 -0.97
CA SER A 75 14.59 1.89 -0.28
C SER A 75 13.80 0.61 -0.02
N VAL A 76 12.52 0.74 0.36
CA VAL A 76 11.63 -0.41 0.60
C VAL A 76 11.27 -1.07 -0.73
N GLN A 77 10.97 -0.29 -1.78
CA GLN A 77 10.71 -0.81 -3.13
C GLN A 77 11.88 -1.66 -3.63
N GLU A 78 13.11 -1.13 -3.59
CA GLU A 78 14.30 -1.83 -4.06
C GLU A 78 14.55 -3.14 -3.32
N SER A 79 14.34 -3.15 -1.99
CA SER A 79 14.50 -4.34 -1.16
C SER A 79 13.48 -5.42 -1.54
N ILE A 80 12.21 -5.01 -1.69
CA ILE A 80 11.12 -5.91 -2.07
C ILE A 80 11.34 -6.49 -3.48
N TYR A 81 11.69 -5.66 -4.48
CA TYR A 81 11.97 -6.15 -5.83
C TYR A 81 13.09 -7.20 -5.82
N LYS A 82 14.17 -6.97 -5.06
CA LYS A 82 15.29 -7.93 -4.94
C LYS A 82 14.82 -9.27 -4.37
N GLU A 83 14.05 -9.25 -3.28
CA GLU A 83 13.56 -10.49 -2.65
C GLU A 83 12.53 -11.20 -3.54
N MET A 84 11.62 -10.47 -4.18
CA MET A 84 10.62 -11.05 -5.08
C MET A 84 11.24 -11.70 -6.31
N ILE A 85 12.27 -11.08 -6.91
CA ILE A 85 13.02 -11.68 -8.03
C ILE A 85 13.79 -12.91 -7.54
N LYS A 86 14.49 -12.82 -6.41
CA LYS A 86 15.26 -13.91 -5.82
C LYS A 86 14.41 -15.15 -5.54
N TYR A 87 13.19 -14.98 -5.05
CA TYR A 87 12.26 -16.08 -4.78
C TYR A 87 11.30 -16.38 -5.94
N ARG A 88 11.51 -15.78 -7.12
CA ARG A 88 10.69 -16.00 -8.33
C ARG A 88 9.20 -15.72 -8.10
N ALA A 89 8.89 -14.76 -7.24
CA ALA A 89 7.51 -14.31 -7.00
C ALA A 89 6.99 -13.42 -8.14
N MET A 90 7.88 -12.79 -8.91
CA MET A 90 7.51 -12.08 -10.14
C MET A 90 7.63 -13.01 -11.34
N ILE A 91 6.61 -13.02 -12.20
CA ILE A 91 6.64 -13.80 -13.44
C ILE A 91 7.33 -12.99 -14.52
N GLN A 92 8.35 -13.56 -15.17
CA GLN A 92 8.97 -12.92 -16.32
C GLN A 92 7.98 -12.95 -17.50
N ALA A 93 7.65 -11.78 -18.02
CA ALA A 93 6.83 -11.63 -19.21
C ALA A 93 7.65 -11.94 -20.48
N LEU A 94 6.95 -12.21 -21.58
CA LEU A 94 7.57 -12.57 -22.87
C LEU A 94 8.45 -11.45 -23.46
N ASP A 95 8.18 -10.21 -23.08
CA ASP A 95 8.94 -9.02 -23.48
C ASP A 95 10.18 -8.78 -22.60
N GLY A 96 10.45 -9.67 -21.63
CA GLY A 96 11.54 -9.54 -20.67
C GLY A 96 11.22 -8.66 -19.46
N GLY A 97 10.00 -8.10 -19.38
CA GLY A 97 9.50 -7.42 -18.18
C GLY A 97 9.15 -8.39 -17.05
N TYR A 98 8.71 -7.85 -15.92
CA TYR A 98 8.25 -8.63 -14.77
C TYR A 98 6.81 -8.28 -14.40
N ILE A 99 6.00 -9.31 -14.20
CA ILE A 99 4.61 -9.19 -13.74
C ILE A 99 4.63 -9.22 -12.22
N ILE A 100 4.12 -8.15 -11.59
CA ILE A 100 3.91 -8.08 -10.15
C ILE A 100 2.89 -9.14 -9.74
N PRO A 101 3.12 -9.91 -8.67
CA PRO A 101 2.17 -10.93 -8.23
C PRO A 101 0.88 -10.32 -7.71
N ARG A 102 -0.05 -11.20 -7.35
CA ARG A 102 -1.34 -10.85 -6.75
C ARG A 102 -1.15 -10.08 -5.43
N LEU A 103 -2.17 -9.30 -5.07
CA LEU A 103 -2.13 -8.35 -3.95
C LEU A 103 -1.82 -9.03 -2.60
N ASP A 104 -2.34 -10.24 -2.37
CA ASP A 104 -2.07 -11.04 -1.18
C ASP A 104 -0.58 -11.38 -1.04
N ILE A 105 0.06 -11.81 -2.14
CA ILE A 105 1.50 -12.08 -2.16
C ILE A 105 2.30 -10.79 -2.00
N LEU A 106 1.90 -9.71 -2.69
CA LEU A 106 2.56 -8.41 -2.56
C LEU A 106 2.54 -7.89 -1.11
N LYS A 107 1.39 -7.97 -0.44
CA LYS A 107 1.25 -7.58 0.97
C LYS A 107 2.22 -8.35 1.87
N LEU A 108 2.32 -9.67 1.68
CA LEU A 108 3.25 -10.51 2.44
C LEU A 108 4.70 -10.01 2.33
N TYR A 109 5.17 -9.72 1.11
CA TYR A 109 6.53 -9.22 0.90
C TYR A 109 6.75 -7.85 1.55
N ILE A 110 5.76 -6.95 1.47
CA ILE A 110 5.85 -5.63 2.11
C ILE A 110 5.92 -5.78 3.63
N GLU A 111 5.06 -6.61 4.22
CA GLU A 111 5.04 -6.83 5.67
C GLU A 111 6.36 -7.41 6.17
N GLN A 112 6.88 -8.44 5.48
CA GLN A 112 8.16 -9.06 5.82
C GLN A 112 9.34 -8.09 5.74
N ASP A 113 9.41 -7.25 4.71
CA ASP A 113 10.48 -6.25 4.56
C ASP A 113 10.43 -5.23 5.70
N LEU A 114 9.24 -4.70 5.99
CA LEU A 114 9.06 -3.71 7.05
C LEU A 114 9.33 -4.29 8.44
N GLU A 115 9.00 -5.55 8.71
CA GLU A 115 9.35 -6.26 9.95
C GLU A 115 10.86 -6.50 10.07
N ALA A 116 11.50 -6.95 8.99
CA ALA A 116 12.94 -7.18 8.95
C ALA A 116 13.71 -5.89 9.26
N ASN A 117 13.28 -4.76 8.70
CA ASN A 117 13.88 -3.44 8.95
C ASN A 117 13.81 -3.05 10.45
N VAL A 118 12.70 -3.35 11.13
CA VAL A 118 12.59 -3.11 12.59
C VAL A 118 13.59 -3.97 13.37
N LEU A 119 13.72 -5.25 13.02
CA LEU A 119 14.65 -6.17 13.69
C LEU A 119 16.12 -5.78 13.48
N ILE A 120 16.47 -5.33 12.27
CA ILE A 120 17.82 -4.87 11.94
C ILE A 120 18.17 -3.64 12.79
N GLN A 121 17.29 -2.65 12.83
CA GLN A 121 17.49 -1.45 13.66
C GLN A 121 17.68 -1.81 15.13
N GLN A 122 16.84 -2.69 15.69
CA GLN A 122 16.96 -3.13 17.08
C GLN A 122 18.33 -3.79 17.35
N LYS A 123 18.81 -4.65 16.45
CA LYS A 123 20.13 -5.29 16.59
C LYS A 123 21.27 -4.27 16.58
N GLU A 124 21.21 -3.30 15.67
CA GLU A 124 22.18 -2.22 15.60
C GLU A 124 22.22 -1.40 16.91
N PHE A 125 21.05 -1.05 17.47
CA PHE A 125 20.97 -0.38 18.77
C PHE A 125 21.56 -1.22 19.91
N THR A 126 21.34 -2.55 19.93
CA THR A 126 21.91 -3.41 20.97
C THR A 126 23.43 -3.55 20.88
N ASN A 127 23.98 -3.54 19.66
CA ASN A 127 25.42 -3.68 19.43
C ASN A 127 26.21 -2.38 19.70
N GLN A 128 25.53 -1.23 19.80
CA GLN A 128 26.15 0.08 20.06
C GLN A 128 26.20 0.48 21.55
N LYS A 129 25.59 -0.29 22.46
CA LYS A 129 25.75 -0.03 23.91
C LYS A 129 27.18 -0.40 24.36
N PRO A 130 27.97 0.52 24.93
CA PRO A 130 29.27 0.17 25.48
C PRO A 130 29.11 -0.84 26.62
N ARG A 131 30.00 -1.84 26.65
CA ARG A 131 30.11 -2.84 27.72
C ARG A 131 30.49 -2.20 29.06
#